data_AF-A0A848XNG3-F1
#
_entry.id   AF-A0A848XNG3-F1
#
_cell.length_a   1.000
_cell.length_b   1.000
_cell.length_c   1.000
_cell.angle_alpha   90.00
_cell.angle_beta   90.00
_cell.angle_gamma   90.00
#
_symmetry.space_group_name_H-M   'P 1'
#
loop_
_entity.id
_entity.type
_entity.pdbx_description
1 polymer ?
#
loop_
_entity_poly.entity_id
_entity_poly.type
_entity_poly.pdbx_seq_one_letter_code
_entity_poly.pdbx_strand_id
1 'polypeptide(L)'
;MAGRRTLCGLVLVLAACTYGPEERSAEVIQIVRLADTDRAVAVVREGTFRRPTGLSTFPDGGKWKYTARGASEYLLDAGTGSVQRVARQQAPPEQWELFNVSIAGLAGDTAVYLRSSGCPEGGECHPALQRYALHRLSLRHGLSPVDSIPDGAGLPGVMVSRRPGETNYVRFSTTGDSVSVLLEEDGTPSVLFALDPNGSLQPVTP
;
A
#
# COMPACT_ATOMS: atom_id res chain seq x y z
N MET A 1 46.40 41.26 -18.86
CA MET A 1 45.84 40.38 -17.80
C MET A 1 44.33 40.55 -17.82
N ALA A 2 43.60 39.62 -18.44
CA ALA A 2 42.13 39.65 -18.51
C ALA A 2 41.57 38.51 -17.65
N GLY A 3 40.78 38.90 -16.63
CA GLY A 3 40.27 38.02 -15.59
C GLY A 3 39.20 37.06 -16.09
N ARG A 4 39.48 35.77 -15.98
CA ARG A 4 38.49 34.68 -15.97
C ARG A 4 37.66 34.77 -14.70
N ARG A 5 36.41 35.24 -14.75
CA ARG A 5 35.38 34.94 -13.73
C ARG A 5 33.96 35.03 -14.31
N THR A 6 33.59 34.07 -15.15
CA THR A 6 32.16 33.84 -15.48
C THR A 6 31.93 32.36 -15.76
N LEU A 7 32.06 31.54 -14.71
CA LEU A 7 31.80 30.09 -14.80
C LEU A 7 31.22 29.61 -13.46
N CYS A 8 30.15 30.27 -13.00
CA CYS A 8 29.43 29.83 -11.80
C CYS A 8 27.90 29.75 -12.00
N GLY A 9 27.35 30.37 -13.06
CA GLY A 9 25.91 30.35 -13.33
C GLY A 9 25.40 29.09 -14.06
N LEU A 10 26.26 28.37 -14.78
CA LEU A 10 25.85 27.23 -15.62
C LEU A 10 25.63 25.93 -14.83
N VAL A 11 26.30 25.77 -13.68
CA VAL A 11 26.27 24.53 -12.88
C VAL A 11 24.96 24.34 -12.13
N LEU A 12 24.30 25.43 -11.72
CA LEU A 12 23.02 25.37 -11.00
C LEU A 12 21.83 25.04 -11.91
N VAL A 13 21.89 25.36 -13.20
CA VAL A 13 20.81 25.03 -14.16
C VAL A 13 20.89 23.56 -14.60
N LEU A 14 22.08 22.96 -14.62
CA LEU A 14 22.26 21.54 -15.00
C LEU A 14 21.75 20.55 -13.94
N ALA A 15 21.69 20.95 -12.66
CA ALA A 15 21.16 20.11 -11.59
C ALA A 15 19.63 19.90 -11.70
N ALA A 16 18.90 20.85 -12.30
CA ALA A 16 17.45 20.80 -12.50
C ALA A 16 17.01 19.86 -13.65
N CYS A 17 17.95 19.23 -14.37
CA CYS A 17 17.65 18.34 -15.51
C CYS A 17 17.82 16.84 -15.20
N THR A 18 18.08 16.46 -13.94
CA THR A 18 18.41 15.07 -13.57
C THR A 18 17.20 14.22 -13.18
N TYR A 19 16.10 14.80 -12.73
CA TYR A 19 14.90 14.03 -12.43
C TYR A 19 13.68 14.76 -12.96
N GLY A 20 12.71 14.00 -13.42
CA GLY A 20 11.42 14.49 -13.88
C GLY A 20 10.57 15.06 -12.74
N PRO A 21 9.35 15.51 -13.06
CA PRO A 21 8.40 15.95 -12.05
C PRO A 21 8.08 14.82 -11.06
N GLU A 22 7.53 15.21 -9.92
CA GLU A 22 7.07 14.28 -8.92
C GLU A 22 5.83 13.53 -9.38
N GLU A 23 5.88 12.21 -9.27
CA GLU A 23 4.80 11.29 -9.61
C GLU A 23 4.35 10.53 -8.37
N ARG A 24 3.07 10.15 -8.35
CA ARG A 24 2.49 9.34 -7.29
C ARG A 24 2.15 7.96 -7.83
N SER A 25 2.40 6.95 -7.02
CA SER A 25 1.91 5.58 -7.23
C SER A 25 1.05 5.18 -6.05
N ALA A 26 -0.06 4.52 -6.33
CA ALA A 26 -0.83 3.82 -5.34
C ALA A 26 -1.33 2.50 -5.93
N GLU A 27 -1.40 1.46 -5.12
CA GLU A 27 -1.82 0.12 -5.53
C GLU A 27 -2.51 -0.60 -4.37
N VAL A 28 -3.67 -1.19 -4.61
CA VAL A 28 -4.34 -2.11 -3.68
C VAL A 28 -3.60 -3.44 -3.72
N ILE A 29 -2.74 -3.68 -2.74
CA ILE A 29 -1.84 -4.83 -2.71
C ILE A 29 -2.42 -6.04 -1.99
N GLN A 30 -3.41 -5.83 -1.13
CA GLN A 30 -4.06 -6.91 -0.41
C GLN A 30 -5.45 -6.47 0.08
N ILE A 31 -6.38 -7.41 0.10
CA ILE A 31 -7.68 -7.25 0.74
C ILE A 31 -8.02 -8.49 1.54
N VAL A 32 -8.65 -8.31 2.70
CA VAL A 32 -9.13 -9.41 3.54
C VAL A 32 -10.52 -9.06 4.07
N ARG A 33 -11.47 -9.95 3.84
CA ARG A 33 -12.83 -9.87 4.38
C ARG A 33 -12.84 -10.10 5.89
N LEU A 34 -13.61 -9.30 6.62
CA LEU A 34 -13.89 -9.50 8.05
C LEU A 34 -15.01 -10.53 8.20
N ALA A 35 -14.81 -11.50 9.10
CA ALA A 35 -15.64 -12.70 9.29
C ALA A 35 -17.15 -12.45 9.12
N ASP A 36 -17.82 -13.27 8.30
CA ASP A 36 -19.27 -13.25 8.01
C ASP A 36 -19.92 -11.86 7.87
N THR A 37 -19.16 -10.83 7.45
CA THR A 37 -19.67 -9.47 7.22
C THR A 37 -19.50 -9.06 5.76
N ASP A 38 -20.14 -7.95 5.38
CA ASP A 38 -19.93 -7.29 4.09
C ASP A 38 -18.73 -6.33 4.11
N ARG A 39 -17.86 -6.46 5.12
CA ARG A 39 -16.73 -5.57 5.34
C ARG A 39 -15.41 -6.23 5.02
N ALA A 40 -14.46 -5.41 4.60
CA ALA A 40 -13.09 -5.85 4.34
C ALA A 40 -12.08 -4.78 4.76
N VAL A 41 -10.86 -5.23 5.07
CA VAL A 41 -9.70 -4.36 5.20
C VAL A 41 -8.85 -4.49 3.95
N ALA A 42 -8.58 -3.36 3.30
CA ALA A 42 -7.68 -3.26 2.17
C ALA A 42 -6.40 -2.54 2.57
N VAL A 43 -5.27 -2.98 2.03
CA VAL A 43 -3.97 -2.32 2.16
C VAL A 43 -3.62 -1.70 0.82
N VAL A 44 -3.44 -0.38 0.81
CA VAL A 44 -3.01 0.39 -0.35
C VAL A 44 -1.55 0.77 -0.14
N ARG A 45 -0.64 0.25 -0.96
CA ARG A 45 0.75 0.72 -1.00
C ARG A 45 0.80 2.04 -1.72
N GLU A 46 1.49 3.02 -1.15
CA GLU A 46 1.60 4.37 -1.70
C GLU A 46 3.07 4.81 -1.78
N GLY A 47 3.36 5.61 -2.80
CA GLY A 47 4.70 6.12 -3.05
C GLY A 47 4.65 7.43 -3.81
N THR A 48 5.63 8.28 -3.53
CA THR A 48 5.91 9.48 -4.30
C THR A 48 7.34 9.37 -4.79
N PHE A 49 7.55 9.51 -6.10
CA PHE A 49 8.83 9.26 -6.72
C PHE A 49 9.08 10.21 -7.89
N ARG A 50 10.35 10.31 -8.28
CA ARG A 50 10.75 11.01 -9.49
C ARG A 50 11.45 10.03 -10.42
N ARG A 51 11.02 10.02 -11.68
CA ARG A 51 11.70 9.25 -12.72
C ARG A 51 13.03 9.93 -13.08
N PRO A 52 14.11 9.18 -13.27
CA PRO A 52 15.36 9.75 -13.75
C PRO A 52 15.19 10.28 -15.17
N THR A 53 15.80 11.44 -15.45
CA THR A 53 15.81 12.06 -16.78
C THR A 53 17.24 12.43 -17.18
N GLY A 54 17.57 12.31 -18.48
CA GLY A 54 18.86 12.74 -19.01
C GLY A 54 20.05 11.98 -18.38
N LEU A 55 20.99 12.72 -17.79
CA LEU A 55 22.27 12.19 -17.31
C LEU A 55 22.14 11.25 -16.10
N SER A 56 21.11 11.37 -15.26
CA SER A 56 20.92 10.54 -14.04
C SER A 56 20.54 9.08 -14.31
N THR A 57 20.29 8.73 -15.57
CA THR A 57 20.31 7.33 -16.02
C THR A 57 21.66 6.66 -15.68
N PHE A 58 22.70 7.45 -15.40
CA PHE A 58 24.02 7.06 -14.92
C PHE A 58 24.50 8.05 -13.82
N PRO A 59 24.99 7.65 -12.64
CA PRO A 59 25.43 6.31 -12.21
C PRO A 59 24.36 5.47 -11.49
N ASP A 60 23.20 6.05 -11.15
CA ASP A 60 22.16 5.37 -10.36
C ASP A 60 21.37 4.33 -11.15
N GLY A 61 21.78 4.05 -12.39
CA GLY A 61 21.25 2.97 -13.25
C GLY A 61 19.80 3.18 -13.69
N GLY A 62 19.30 4.43 -13.67
CA GLY A 62 17.90 4.70 -13.99
C GLY A 62 16.92 4.31 -12.89
N LYS A 63 17.37 4.19 -11.63
CA LYS A 63 16.48 3.96 -10.48
C LYS A 63 15.60 5.18 -10.20
N TRP A 64 14.33 4.91 -9.89
CA TRP A 64 13.40 5.93 -9.41
C TRP A 64 13.85 6.43 -8.03
N LYS A 65 13.78 7.74 -7.84
CA LYS A 65 14.04 8.35 -6.54
C LYS A 65 12.74 8.53 -5.79
N TYR A 66 12.49 7.68 -4.80
CA TYR A 66 11.35 7.84 -3.92
C TYR A 66 11.61 8.98 -2.91
N THR A 67 10.63 9.86 -2.74
CA THR A 67 10.62 10.94 -1.73
C THR A 67 9.63 10.65 -0.60
N ALA A 68 8.65 9.78 -0.84
CA ALA A 68 7.77 9.22 0.17
C ALA A 68 7.45 7.77 -0.17
N ARG A 69 7.35 6.93 0.87
CA ARG A 69 6.87 5.55 0.79
C ARG A 69 5.96 5.29 1.99
N GLY A 70 4.92 4.52 1.77
CA GLY A 70 3.98 4.21 2.83
C GLY A 70 2.94 3.19 2.43
N ALA A 71 2.01 2.98 3.33
CA ALA A 71 0.78 2.24 3.09
C ALA A 71 -0.37 2.90 3.82
N SER A 72 -1.57 2.81 3.27
CA SER A 72 -2.81 3.24 3.91
C SER A 72 -3.74 2.03 4.04
N GLU A 73 -4.31 1.85 5.23
CA GLU A 73 -5.29 0.81 5.48
C GLU A 73 -6.71 1.38 5.42
N TYR A 74 -7.57 0.71 4.68
CA TYR A 74 -8.95 1.11 4.46
C TYR A 74 -9.92 0.05 4.96
N LEU A 75 -10.97 0.48 5.65
CA LEU A 75 -12.16 -0.31 5.91
C LEU A 75 -13.17 -0.05 4.80
N LEU A 76 -13.59 -1.11 4.14
CA LEU A 76 -14.59 -1.13 3.08
C LEU A 76 -15.85 -1.80 3.61
N ASP A 77 -17.01 -1.29 3.20
CA ASP A 77 -18.31 -1.88 3.48
C ASP A 77 -19.10 -1.97 2.18
N ALA A 78 -19.22 -3.18 1.64
CA ALA A 78 -19.85 -3.42 0.35
C ALA A 78 -21.38 -3.24 0.38
N GLY A 79 -22.02 -3.49 1.53
CA GLY A 79 -23.47 -3.33 1.68
C GLY A 79 -23.90 -1.86 1.62
N THR A 80 -23.04 -0.95 2.09
CA THR A 80 -23.31 0.50 2.08
C THR A 80 -22.54 1.27 1.00
N GLY A 81 -21.57 0.62 0.35
CA GLY A 81 -20.64 1.29 -0.57
C GLY A 81 -19.71 2.29 0.13
N SER A 82 -19.50 2.16 1.45
CA SER A 82 -18.68 3.10 2.21
C SER A 82 -17.22 2.68 2.28
N VAL A 83 -16.33 3.68 2.33
CA VAL A 83 -14.90 3.52 2.50
C VAL A 83 -14.40 4.49 3.58
N GLN A 84 -13.53 4.00 4.44
CA GLN A 84 -12.89 4.80 5.47
C GLN A 84 -11.42 4.43 5.56
N ARG A 85 -10.53 5.42 5.43
CA ARG A 85 -9.11 5.21 5.80
C ARG A 85 -9.03 5.12 7.32
N VAL A 86 -8.59 3.97 7.82
CA VAL A 86 -8.50 3.68 9.26
C VAL A 86 -7.09 3.86 9.80
N ALA A 87 -6.07 3.75 8.94
CA ALA A 87 -4.70 4.01 9.32
C ALA A 87 -3.82 4.39 8.11
N ARG A 88 -2.63 4.90 8.41
CA ARG A 88 -1.57 5.22 7.46
C ARG A 88 -0.22 4.98 8.11
N GLN A 89 0.64 4.26 7.42
CA GLN A 89 2.03 4.00 7.79
C GLN A 89 2.95 4.71 6.80
N GLN A 90 3.94 5.42 7.33
CA GLN A 90 5.07 5.90 6.52
C GLN A 90 6.24 4.95 6.74
N ALA A 91 7.00 4.70 5.67
CA ALA A 91 8.19 3.88 5.75
C ALA A 91 9.21 4.56 6.67
N PRO A 92 9.61 3.94 7.79
CA PRO A 92 10.67 4.49 8.62
C PRO A 92 12.04 4.24 7.94
N PRO A 93 13.10 4.98 8.31
CA PRO A 93 14.42 4.87 7.68
C PRO A 93 14.99 3.44 7.64
N GLU A 94 14.71 2.62 8.65
CA GLU A 94 15.13 1.23 8.75
C GLU A 94 14.37 0.24 7.85
N GLN A 95 13.24 0.66 7.26
CA GLN A 95 12.41 -0.13 6.35
C GLN A 95 12.12 0.59 5.02
N TRP A 96 12.89 1.62 4.68
CA TRP A 96 12.64 2.46 3.50
C TRP A 96 12.67 1.68 2.17
N GLU A 97 13.74 0.94 1.92
CA GLU A 97 13.91 0.22 0.66
C GLU A 97 12.96 -0.97 0.61
N LEU A 98 12.22 -1.08 -0.50
CA LEU A 98 11.17 -2.08 -0.71
C LEU A 98 10.13 -2.13 0.43
N PHE A 99 9.83 -0.98 1.05
CA PHE A 99 8.77 -0.88 2.06
C PHE A 99 7.47 -1.52 1.58
N ASN A 100 6.93 -2.42 2.38
CA ASN A 100 5.68 -3.10 2.10
C ASN A 100 4.92 -3.37 3.40
N VAL A 101 3.59 -3.42 3.31
CA VAL A 101 2.71 -3.82 4.41
C VAL A 101 1.83 -4.96 3.93
N SER A 102 1.67 -5.98 4.76
CA SER A 102 0.81 -7.13 4.47
C SER A 102 -0.08 -7.43 5.66
N ILE A 103 -1.31 -7.85 5.41
CA ILE A 103 -2.20 -8.44 6.41
C ILE A 103 -1.64 -9.83 6.72
N ALA A 104 -1.21 -10.00 7.96
CA ALA A 104 -0.56 -11.21 8.45
C ALA A 104 -1.55 -12.18 9.11
N GLY A 105 -2.69 -11.70 9.60
CA GLY A 105 -3.75 -12.55 10.14
C GLY A 105 -4.95 -11.77 10.66
N LEU A 106 -6.06 -12.49 10.85
CA LEU A 106 -7.23 -12.03 11.58
C LEU A 106 -7.36 -12.83 12.87
N ALA A 107 -7.69 -12.18 13.99
CA ALA A 107 -8.12 -12.88 15.20
C ALA A 107 -9.52 -12.40 15.62
N GLY A 108 -10.43 -13.35 15.81
CA GLY A 108 -11.85 -13.04 15.99
C GLY A 108 -12.41 -12.23 14.82
N ASP A 109 -13.45 -11.43 15.09
CA ASP A 109 -14.22 -10.79 14.01
C ASP A 109 -13.63 -9.46 13.54
N THR A 110 -12.73 -8.84 14.32
CA THR A 110 -12.33 -7.44 14.12
C THR A 110 -10.85 -7.14 14.30
N ALA A 111 -10.05 -8.04 14.88
CA ALA A 111 -8.63 -7.76 15.07
C ALA A 111 -7.86 -8.14 13.81
N VAL A 112 -7.31 -7.14 13.13
CA VAL A 112 -6.47 -7.31 11.94
C VAL A 112 -5.02 -7.09 12.34
N TYR A 113 -4.16 -8.04 12.02
CA TYR A 113 -2.72 -7.95 12.26
C TYR A 113 -2.00 -7.68 10.95
N LEU A 114 -1.11 -6.70 10.98
CA LEU A 114 -0.30 -6.28 9.85
C LEU A 114 1.17 -6.56 10.15
N ARG A 115 1.90 -6.88 9.09
CA ARG A 115 3.35 -6.96 9.10
C ARG A 115 3.89 -5.97 8.07
N SER A 116 4.67 -4.99 8.54
CA SER A 116 5.50 -4.17 7.68
C SER A 116 6.84 -4.87 7.44
N SER A 117 7.41 -4.65 6.26
CA SER A 117 8.73 -5.14 5.90
C SER A 117 9.47 -4.12 5.05
N GLY A 118 10.79 -4.06 5.18
CA GLY A 118 11.65 -3.28 4.29
C GLY A 118 13.11 -3.37 4.72
N CYS A 119 13.97 -2.63 4.04
CA CYS A 119 15.39 -2.55 4.36
C CYS A 119 15.82 -1.09 4.62
N PRO A 120 16.97 -0.86 5.27
CA PRO A 120 17.45 0.50 5.52
C PRO A 120 17.65 1.31 4.24
N GLU A 121 17.37 2.61 4.32
CA GLU A 121 17.54 3.56 3.22
C GLU A 121 18.95 3.50 2.59
N GLY A 122 19.00 3.43 1.25
CA GLY A 122 20.26 3.39 0.49
C GLY A 122 21.06 2.09 0.61
N GLY A 123 20.56 1.09 1.34
CA GLY A 123 21.20 -0.22 1.49
C GLY A 123 20.76 -1.24 0.43
N GLU A 124 21.47 -2.37 0.39
CA GLU A 124 21.00 -3.56 -0.33
C GLU A 124 19.76 -4.14 0.36
N CYS A 125 18.84 -4.68 -0.43
CA CYS A 125 17.64 -5.33 0.10
C CYS A 125 17.47 -6.73 -0.49
N HIS A 126 17.74 -7.72 0.35
CA HIS A 126 17.47 -9.13 0.09
C HIS A 126 16.83 -9.75 1.35
N PRO A 127 16.15 -10.92 1.25
CA PRO A 127 15.31 -11.43 2.34
C PRO A 127 15.98 -11.49 3.74
N ALA A 128 17.26 -11.82 3.81
CA ALA A 128 18.01 -11.88 5.08
C ALA A 128 18.24 -10.51 5.77
N LEU A 129 18.09 -9.38 5.06
CA LEU A 129 18.27 -8.03 5.60
C LEU A 129 16.94 -7.32 5.90
N GLN A 130 15.82 -7.96 5.58
CA GLN A 130 14.51 -7.35 5.82
C GLN A 130 14.26 -7.20 7.32
N ARG A 131 13.86 -5.99 7.69
CA ARG A 131 13.35 -5.66 9.01
C ARG A 131 11.84 -5.79 8.98
N TYR A 132 11.28 -6.35 10.05
CA TYR A 132 9.84 -6.53 10.18
C TYR A 132 9.34 -5.81 11.43
N ALA A 133 8.14 -5.24 11.34
CA ALA A 133 7.40 -4.78 12.50
C ALA A 133 5.96 -5.28 12.41
N LEU A 134 5.37 -5.58 13.56
CA LEU A 134 4.01 -6.07 13.66
C LEU A 134 3.13 -5.00 14.28
N HIS A 135 1.94 -4.84 13.71
CA HIS A 135 0.94 -3.91 14.20
C HIS A 135 -0.41 -4.60 14.30
N ARG A 136 -1.17 -4.26 15.33
CA ARG A 136 -2.60 -4.52 15.40
C ARG A 136 -3.34 -3.28 14.91
N LEU A 137 -4.18 -3.47 13.90
CA LEU A 137 -5.09 -2.47 13.39
C LEU A 137 -6.41 -2.53 14.17
N SER A 138 -6.70 -1.45 14.88
CA SER A 138 -8.01 -1.15 15.45
C SER A 138 -8.80 -0.33 14.43
N LEU A 139 -9.97 -0.83 14.02
CA LEU A 139 -10.85 -0.14 13.07
C LEU A 139 -11.31 1.26 13.56
N ARG A 140 -11.15 1.57 14.86
CA ARG A 140 -11.50 2.87 15.46
C ARG A 140 -10.29 3.70 15.89
N HIS A 141 -9.20 3.04 16.30
CA HIS A 141 -8.09 3.68 16.99
C HIS A 141 -6.78 3.65 16.18
N GLY A 142 -6.82 3.18 14.94
CA GLY A 142 -5.66 3.09 14.06
C GLY A 142 -4.72 1.95 14.47
N LEU A 143 -3.42 2.17 14.29
CA LEU A 143 -2.40 1.15 14.49
C LEU A 143 -1.79 1.21 15.88
N SER A 144 -1.52 0.02 16.42
CA SER A 144 -0.77 -0.17 17.66
C SER A 144 0.32 -1.22 17.42
N PRO A 145 1.57 -0.99 17.86
CA PRO A 145 2.63 -1.99 17.73
C PRO A 145 2.32 -3.20 18.61
N VAL A 146 2.72 -4.39 18.16
CA VAL A 146 2.63 -5.63 18.91
C VAL A 146 3.90 -6.46 18.74
N ASP A 147 4.24 -7.29 19.72
CA ASP A 147 5.44 -8.12 19.66
C ASP A 147 5.23 -9.44 18.91
N SER A 148 3.98 -9.91 18.84
CA SER A 148 3.61 -11.16 18.18
C SER A 148 2.18 -11.15 17.67
N ILE A 149 1.90 -12.05 16.73
CA ILE A 149 0.55 -12.37 16.27
C ILE A 149 0.00 -13.47 17.18
N PRO A 150 -1.20 -13.35 17.76
CA PRO A 150 -1.76 -14.38 18.63
C PRO A 150 -1.93 -15.73 17.93
N ASP A 151 -1.78 -16.80 18.71
CA ASP A 151 -2.06 -18.15 18.24
C ASP A 151 -3.51 -18.28 17.76
N GLY A 152 -3.71 -18.92 16.61
CA GLY A 152 -5.01 -19.05 15.97
C GLY A 152 -5.42 -17.85 15.11
N ALA A 153 -4.64 -16.76 15.07
CA ALA A 153 -4.83 -15.73 14.08
C ALA A 153 -4.39 -16.24 12.70
N GLY A 154 -5.28 -16.16 11.72
CA GLY A 154 -5.04 -16.70 10.38
C GLY A 154 -5.67 -15.84 9.30
N LEU A 155 -5.14 -15.94 8.09
CA LEU A 155 -5.82 -15.38 6.93
C LEU A 155 -6.91 -16.36 6.49
N PRO A 156 -8.13 -15.87 6.17
CA PRO A 156 -9.10 -16.71 5.50
C PRO A 156 -8.50 -17.15 4.16
N GLY A 157 -8.57 -18.45 3.86
CA GLY A 157 -8.18 -18.95 2.53
C GLY A 157 -9.02 -18.30 1.43
N VAL A 158 -8.52 -18.36 0.20
CA VAL A 158 -9.26 -17.88 -0.99
C VAL A 158 -10.49 -18.77 -1.17
N MET A 159 -11.65 -18.23 -0.82
CA MET A 159 -12.93 -18.92 -0.89
C MET A 159 -13.63 -18.53 -2.18
N VAL A 160 -13.74 -19.44 -3.14
CA VAL A 160 -14.54 -19.19 -4.35
C VAL A 160 -16.01 -19.58 -4.13
N SER A 161 -16.26 -20.66 -3.37
CA SER A 161 -17.60 -21.15 -3.03
C SER A 161 -18.04 -20.74 -1.62
N ARG A 162 -19.31 -20.95 -1.29
CA ARG A 162 -19.86 -20.71 0.06
C ARG A 162 -19.26 -21.66 1.11
N ARG A 163 -18.93 -21.15 2.32
CA ARG A 163 -18.58 -22.02 3.46
C ARG A 163 -19.84 -22.64 4.07
N PRO A 164 -19.78 -23.88 4.60
CA PRO A 164 -20.85 -24.40 5.46
C PRO A 164 -21.13 -23.44 6.61
N GLY A 165 -22.39 -22.98 6.74
CA GLY A 165 -22.81 -22.02 7.76
C GLY A 165 -22.64 -20.53 7.40
N GLU A 166 -22.12 -20.20 6.22
CA GLU A 166 -21.99 -18.80 5.79
C GLU A 166 -23.37 -18.17 5.53
N THR A 167 -23.65 -17.11 6.29
CA THR A 167 -24.90 -16.33 6.22
C THR A 167 -24.85 -15.24 5.16
N ASN A 168 -23.72 -14.54 5.03
CA ASN A 168 -23.51 -13.44 4.10
C ASN A 168 -22.56 -13.86 2.98
N TYR A 169 -23.04 -13.89 1.73
CA TYR A 169 -22.18 -14.21 0.59
C TYR A 169 -21.54 -12.93 0.05
N VAL A 170 -20.27 -12.71 0.39
CA VAL A 170 -19.48 -11.60 -0.17
C VAL A 170 -18.07 -12.08 -0.49
N ARG A 171 -17.60 -11.77 -1.70
CA ARG A 171 -16.21 -12.00 -2.12
C ARG A 171 -15.60 -10.71 -2.60
N PHE A 172 -14.35 -10.49 -2.22
CA PHE A 172 -13.56 -9.34 -2.66
C PHE A 172 -12.41 -9.83 -3.52
N SER A 173 -12.13 -9.10 -4.59
CA SER A 173 -10.93 -9.27 -5.40
C SER A 173 -10.30 -7.91 -5.70
N THR A 174 -8.99 -7.89 -5.92
CA THR A 174 -8.22 -6.68 -6.18
C THR A 174 -7.58 -6.76 -7.55
N THR A 175 -7.64 -5.67 -8.31
CA THR A 175 -6.91 -5.52 -9.56
C THR A 175 -6.16 -4.21 -9.51
N GLY A 176 -4.94 -4.20 -8.95
CA GLY A 176 -4.01 -3.06 -8.96
C GLY A 176 -4.57 -1.74 -8.39
N ASP A 177 -5.44 -1.07 -9.13
CA ASP A 177 -6.11 0.18 -8.82
C ASP A 177 -7.54 0.04 -8.26
N SER A 178 -8.11 -1.16 -8.22
CA SER A 178 -9.53 -1.35 -7.94
C SER A 178 -9.83 -2.57 -7.08
N VAL A 179 -11.01 -2.52 -6.44
CA VAL A 179 -11.61 -3.61 -5.67
C VAL A 179 -12.95 -3.98 -6.29
N SER A 180 -13.03 -5.21 -6.77
CA SER A 180 -14.29 -5.80 -7.23
C SER A 180 -14.93 -6.60 -6.12
N VAL A 181 -16.26 -6.59 -6.10
CA VAL A 181 -17.07 -7.30 -5.11
C VAL A 181 -18.09 -8.17 -5.82
N LEU A 182 -18.23 -9.39 -5.34
CA LEU A 182 -19.27 -10.32 -5.74
C LEU A 182 -20.18 -10.57 -4.54
N LEU A 183 -21.45 -10.17 -4.66
CA LEU A 183 -22.47 -10.24 -3.60
C LEU A 183 -23.42 -11.44 -3.75
N GLU A 184 -23.38 -12.13 -4.89
CA GLU A 184 -24.23 -13.28 -5.20
C GLU A 184 -23.37 -14.43 -5.78
N GLU A 185 -23.71 -15.68 -5.47
CA GLU A 185 -22.87 -16.83 -5.83
C GLU A 185 -22.71 -17.01 -7.34
N ASP A 186 -23.79 -16.82 -8.09
CA ASP A 186 -23.81 -16.84 -9.55
C ASP A 186 -23.80 -15.44 -10.18
N GLY A 187 -23.46 -14.42 -9.38
CA GLY A 187 -23.44 -13.03 -9.81
C GLY A 187 -22.22 -12.68 -10.67
N THR A 188 -22.19 -11.45 -11.20
CA THR A 188 -21.00 -10.89 -11.83
C THR A 188 -20.29 -9.95 -10.85
N PRO A 189 -18.96 -10.06 -10.65
CA PRO A 189 -18.23 -9.11 -9.83
C PRO A 189 -18.37 -7.69 -10.38
N SER A 190 -18.71 -6.74 -9.52
CA SER A 190 -18.77 -5.32 -9.86
C SER A 190 -17.63 -4.57 -9.18
N VAL A 191 -17.04 -3.59 -9.87
CA VAL A 191 -16.06 -2.70 -9.23
C VAL A 191 -16.81 -1.74 -8.32
N LEU A 192 -16.58 -1.84 -7.01
CA LEU A 192 -17.22 -0.96 -6.03
C LEU A 192 -16.28 0.10 -5.49
N PHE A 193 -14.96 -0.14 -5.51
CA PHE A 193 -13.99 0.82 -5.02
C PHE A 193 -12.81 0.93 -5.99
N ALA A 194 -12.30 2.15 -6.18
CA ALA A 194 -11.15 2.42 -7.04
C ALA A 194 -10.27 3.52 -6.44
N LEU A 195 -8.98 3.46 -6.75
CA LEU A 195 -8.04 4.51 -6.41
C LEU A 195 -8.34 5.76 -7.25
N ASP A 196 -8.48 6.90 -6.59
CA ASP A 196 -8.54 8.19 -7.26
C ASP A 196 -7.15 8.60 -7.80
N PRO A 197 -7.04 9.67 -8.60
CA PRO A 197 -5.74 10.17 -9.07
C PRO A 197 -4.76 10.59 -7.96
N ASN A 198 -5.24 10.77 -6.72
CA ASN A 198 -4.41 11.07 -5.56
C ASN A 198 -3.94 9.80 -4.82
N GLY A 199 -4.35 8.61 -5.26
CA GLY A 199 -4.04 7.33 -4.63
C GLY A 199 -4.90 7.02 -3.41
N SER A 200 -6.03 7.71 -3.23
CA SER A 200 -7.00 7.41 -2.19
C SER A 200 -8.07 6.46 -2.72
N LEU A 201 -8.34 5.38 -1.99
CA LEU A 201 -9.42 4.45 -2.32
C LEU A 201 -10.78 5.11 -2.05
N GLN A 202 -11.63 5.16 -3.07
CA GLN A 202 -12.95 5.79 -3.06
C GLN A 202 -14.03 4.81 -3.55
N PRO A 203 -15.31 5.01 -3.20
CA PRO A 203 -16.40 4.29 -3.84
C PRO A 203 -16.52 4.71 -5.31
N VAL A 204 -16.84 3.77 -6.17
CA VAL A 204 -17.22 4.08 -7.55
C VAL A 204 -18.69 4.48 -7.54
N THR A 205 -18.95 5.75 -7.88
CA THR A 205 -20.32 6.22 -8.06
C THR A 205 -20.92 5.54 -9.31
N PRO A 206 -22.15 4.99 -9.24
CA PRO A 206 -22.86 4.46 -10.40
C PRO A 206 -23.06 5.49 -11.52
#